data_AF-A0A2H9TEN6-F1
#
_entry.id   AF-A0A2H9TEN6-F1
#
_cell.length_a   1.000
_cell.length_b   1.000
_cell.length_c   1.000
_cell.angle_alpha   90.00
_cell.angle_beta   90.00
_cell.angle_gamma   90.00
#
_symmetry.space_group_name_H-M   'P 1'
#
loop_
_entity.id
_entity.type
_entity.pdbx_description
1 polymer ?
#
loop_
_entity_poly.entity_id
_entity_poly.type
_entity_poly.pdbx_seq_one_letter_code
_entity_poly.pdbx_strand_id
1 'polypeptide(L)'
;MEINKCPYCKKKLEKIPLRKSKCKFCGHFIYVRTLPPKMNKVLIKGEEIKKVENSWIDYLFNSYWMKELKKFGTSKKDVERIYYTLKERFGTTPLIADIMWGVFNNSILDSMKKGNKKEIDKIQALMDKFKEKESKGEELWDF
;
A
#
# COMPACT_ATOMS: atom_id res chain seq x y z
N MET A 1 22.08 -1.49 0.64
CA MET A 1 21.88 -2.86 1.15
C MET A 1 22.10 -3.84 0.01
N GLU A 2 22.89 -4.88 0.21
CA GLU A 2 23.09 -5.92 -0.80
C GLU A 2 21.83 -6.77 -0.95
N ILE A 3 21.04 -6.51 -2.00
CA ILE A 3 19.74 -7.15 -2.30
C ILE A 3 19.91 -8.64 -2.69
N ASN A 4 21.15 -9.14 -2.77
CA ASN A 4 21.47 -10.46 -3.29
C ASN A 4 21.89 -11.49 -2.24
N LYS A 5 21.47 -11.34 -0.97
CA LYS A 5 21.73 -12.31 0.10
C LYS A 5 20.42 -12.89 0.63
N CYS A 6 20.42 -14.19 0.94
CA CYS A 6 19.28 -14.84 1.58
C CYS A 6 19.01 -14.20 2.96
N PRO A 7 17.77 -13.80 3.29
CA PRO A 7 17.47 -13.16 4.57
C PRO A 7 17.66 -14.11 5.77
N TYR A 8 17.61 -15.43 5.54
CA TYR A 8 17.80 -16.48 6.54
C TYR A 8 19.28 -16.84 6.76
N CYS A 9 19.95 -17.40 5.74
CA CYS A 9 21.31 -17.94 5.91
C CYS A 9 22.42 -16.99 5.46
N LYS A 10 22.08 -15.78 4.99
CA LYS A 10 23.00 -14.73 4.49
C LYS A 10 23.90 -15.11 3.32
N LYS A 11 23.82 -16.35 2.80
CA LYS A 11 24.52 -16.77 1.58
C LYS A 11 24.08 -15.93 0.37
N LYS A 12 25.04 -15.62 -0.49
CA LYS A 12 24.82 -14.88 -1.74
C LYS A 12 24.00 -15.74 -2.70
N LEU A 13 22.96 -15.15 -3.30
CA LEU A 13 22.14 -15.81 -4.31
C LEU A 13 22.78 -15.61 -5.68
N GLU A 14 22.64 -16.60 -6.58
CA GLU A 14 23.14 -16.48 -7.96
C GLU A 14 22.44 -15.33 -8.71
N LYS A 15 21.12 -15.19 -8.48
CA LYS A 15 20.27 -14.12 -9.03
C LYS A 15 19.32 -13.63 -7.94
N ILE A 16 19.01 -12.33 -7.96
CA ILE A 16 18.01 -11.75 -7.08
C ILE A 16 16.63 -12.31 -7.48
N PRO A 17 15.89 -12.93 -6.55
CA PRO A 17 14.55 -13.39 -6.84
C PRO A 17 13.63 -12.24 -7.27
N LEU A 18 12.84 -12.44 -8.32
CA LEU A 18 11.79 -11.50 -8.74
C LEU A 18 10.43 -11.82 -8.08
N ARG A 19 10.23 -13.08 -7.68
CA ARG A 19 9.03 -13.61 -7.03
C ARG A 19 9.41 -14.49 -5.85
N LYS A 20 8.42 -14.97 -5.08
CA LYS A 20 8.63 -15.96 -4.01
C LYS A 20 9.44 -17.13 -4.55
N SER A 21 10.52 -17.48 -3.85
CA SER A 21 11.45 -18.54 -4.28
C SER A 21 12.04 -19.29 -3.09
N LYS A 22 12.51 -20.52 -3.31
CA LYS A 22 13.17 -21.34 -2.27
C LYS A 22 14.68 -21.13 -2.34
N CYS A 23 15.32 -20.88 -1.21
CA CYS A 23 16.78 -20.78 -1.14
C CYS A 23 17.41 -22.17 -1.38
N LYS A 24 18.32 -22.28 -2.35
CA LYS A 24 19.04 -23.54 -2.66
C LYS A 24 19.95 -24.01 -1.51
N PHE A 25 20.34 -23.11 -0.60
CA PHE A 25 21.30 -23.42 0.47
C PHE A 25 20.67 -23.82 1.80
N CYS A 26 19.57 -23.17 2.19
CA CYS A 26 18.92 -23.42 3.49
C CYS A 26 17.48 -23.91 3.36
N GLY A 27 16.95 -24.05 2.15
CA GLY A 27 15.59 -24.54 1.90
C GLY A 27 14.44 -23.60 2.30
N HIS A 28 14.71 -22.45 2.91
CA HIS A 28 13.68 -21.50 3.32
C HIS A 28 13.10 -20.72 2.14
N PHE A 29 11.81 -20.35 2.23
CA PHE A 29 11.18 -19.46 1.26
C PHE A 29 11.58 -18.00 1.47
N ILE A 30 12.06 -17.36 0.41
CA ILE A 30 12.40 -15.95 0.35
C ILE A 30 11.24 -15.22 -0.33
N TYR A 31 10.78 -14.14 0.30
CA TYR A 31 9.72 -13.28 -0.23
C TYR A 31 10.32 -11.98 -0.75
N VAL A 32 9.80 -11.51 -1.88
CA VAL A 32 10.20 -10.25 -2.50
C VAL A 32 9.08 -9.25 -2.25
N ARG A 33 9.41 -8.11 -1.64
CA ARG A 33 8.47 -7.01 -1.37
C ARG A 33 9.09 -5.68 -1.72
N THR A 34 8.25 -4.68 -1.88
CA THR A 34 8.65 -3.29 -2.09
C THR A 34 8.44 -2.53 -0.78
N LEU A 35 9.36 -1.64 -0.40
CA LEU A 35 9.19 -0.77 0.77
C LEU A 35 8.85 0.68 0.38
N PRO A 36 7.98 1.37 1.14
CA PRO A 36 7.84 2.82 1.04
C PRO A 36 9.07 3.57 1.61
N PRO A 37 9.30 4.84 1.23
CA PRO A 37 8.76 5.54 0.06
C PRO A 37 9.51 5.16 -1.23
N LYS A 38 10.78 4.76 -1.12
CA LYS A 38 11.74 4.68 -2.23
C LYS A 38 11.48 3.54 -3.22
N MET A 39 10.36 2.83 -3.08
CA MET A 39 9.96 1.70 -3.93
C MET A 39 11.06 0.63 -4.11
N ASN A 40 11.91 0.45 -3.10
CA ASN A 40 13.03 -0.47 -3.18
C ASN A 40 12.56 -1.91 -2.94
N LYS A 41 12.97 -2.82 -3.83
CA LYS A 41 12.75 -4.26 -3.63
C LYS A 41 13.65 -4.78 -2.52
N VAL A 42 13.06 -5.50 -1.59
CA VAL A 42 13.73 -6.15 -0.46
C VAL A 42 13.39 -7.63 -0.42
N LEU A 43 14.39 -8.42 -0.01
CA LEU A 43 14.22 -9.83 0.29
C LEU A 43 13.93 -9.97 1.78
N ILE A 44 12.80 -10.56 2.12
CA ILE A 44 12.34 -10.69 3.51
C ILE A 44 11.98 -12.14 3.84
N LYS A 45 11.98 -12.43 5.13
CA LYS A 45 11.44 -13.65 5.71
C LYS A 45 9.92 -13.63 5.71
N GLY A 46 9.31 -14.81 5.82
CA GLY A 46 7.85 -14.93 5.95
C GLY A 46 7.29 -14.16 7.16
N GLU A 47 7.99 -14.20 8.30
CA GLU A 47 7.60 -13.49 9.54
C GLU A 47 7.60 -11.96 9.39
N GLU A 48 8.36 -11.43 8.44
CA GLU A 48 8.50 -9.98 8.21
C GLU A 48 7.43 -9.43 7.28
N ILE A 49 6.64 -10.28 6.61
CA ILE A 49 5.61 -9.86 5.65
C ILE A 49 4.66 -8.86 6.30
N LYS A 50 4.08 -9.21 7.45
CA LYS A 50 3.10 -8.34 8.14
C LYS A 50 3.69 -6.98 8.53
N LYS A 51 4.98 -6.93 8.88
CA LYS A 51 5.68 -5.68 9.19
C LYS A 51 5.78 -4.77 7.95
N VAL A 52 6.09 -5.34 6.80
CA VAL A 52 6.13 -4.58 5.53
C VAL A 52 4.74 -4.08 5.13
N GLU A 53 3.73 -4.91 5.30
CA GLU A 53 2.33 -4.54 5.01
C GLU A 53 1.85 -3.40 5.90
N ASN A 54 2.11 -3.47 7.20
CA ASN A 54 1.84 -2.38 8.13
C ASN A 54 2.60 -1.09 7.75
N SER A 55 3.85 -1.22 7.28
CA SER A 55 4.64 -0.05 6.85
C SER A 55 3.98 0.68 5.67
N TRP A 56 3.37 -0.06 4.74
CA TRP A 56 2.59 0.53 3.63
C TRP A 56 1.33 1.22 4.12
N ILE A 57 0.58 0.57 5.02
CA ILE A 57 -0.63 1.14 5.61
C ILE A 57 -0.29 2.43 6.37
N ASP A 58 0.79 2.43 7.16
CA ASP A 58 1.25 3.60 7.92
C ASP A 58 1.70 4.73 6.99
N TYR A 59 2.46 4.40 5.95
CA TYR A 59 2.89 5.35 4.94
C TYR A 59 1.69 6.03 4.27
N LEU A 60 0.70 5.25 3.84
CA LEU A 60 -0.56 5.74 3.29
C LEU A 60 -1.32 6.63 4.27
N PHE A 61 -1.51 6.16 5.50
CA PHE A 61 -2.29 6.86 6.52
C PHE A 61 -1.71 8.23 6.92
N ASN A 62 -0.42 8.42 6.69
CA ASN A 62 0.29 9.68 6.94
C ASN A 62 0.36 10.60 5.72
N SER A 63 -0.09 10.16 4.54
CA SER A 63 -0.12 10.98 3.32
C SER A 63 -1.07 12.18 3.44
N TYR A 64 -0.84 13.20 2.61
CA TYR A 64 -1.70 14.36 2.45
C TYR A 64 -3.19 13.99 2.28
N TRP A 65 -3.48 13.05 1.37
CA TRP A 65 -4.86 12.64 1.07
C TRP A 65 -5.57 12.09 2.29
N MET A 66 -4.88 11.28 3.09
CA MET A 66 -5.45 10.74 4.32
C MET A 66 -5.61 11.80 5.40
N LYS A 67 -4.75 12.84 5.46
CA LYS A 67 -4.97 14.00 6.34
C LYS A 67 -6.26 14.75 5.99
N GLU A 68 -6.55 14.90 4.70
CA GLU A 68 -7.80 15.50 4.24
C GLU A 68 -9.01 14.60 4.51
N LEU A 69 -8.91 13.30 4.22
CA LEU A 69 -10.01 12.35 4.39
C LEU A 69 -10.38 12.06 5.85
N LYS A 70 -9.44 12.24 6.79
CA LYS A 70 -9.72 12.18 8.24
C LYS A 70 -10.77 13.19 8.67
N LYS A 71 -10.87 14.34 8.01
CA LYS A 71 -11.88 15.38 8.29
C LYS A 71 -13.31 14.88 8.04
N PHE A 72 -13.46 13.82 7.24
CA PHE A 72 -14.73 13.17 6.93
C PHE A 72 -14.95 11.86 7.72
N GLY A 73 -14.11 11.58 8.71
CA GLY A 73 -14.22 10.40 9.59
C GLY A 73 -13.47 9.16 9.11
N THR A 74 -12.69 9.26 8.03
CA THR A 74 -11.88 8.14 7.51
C THR A 74 -10.78 7.78 8.50
N SER A 75 -10.68 6.50 8.86
CA SER A 75 -9.74 6.00 9.86
C SER A 75 -8.65 5.12 9.24
N LYS A 76 -7.62 4.78 10.03
CA LYS A 76 -6.59 3.82 9.63
C LYS A 76 -7.19 2.43 9.35
N LYS A 77 -8.22 2.05 10.10
CA LYS A 77 -8.92 0.77 9.93
C LYS A 77 -9.59 0.66 8.56
N ASP A 78 -10.03 1.78 7.98
CA ASP A 78 -10.60 1.79 6.63
C ASP A 78 -9.55 1.45 5.57
N VAL A 79 -8.36 2.05 5.70
CA VAL A 79 -7.21 1.76 4.83
C VAL A 79 -6.80 0.29 4.97
N GLU A 80 -6.67 -0.20 6.21
CA GLU A 80 -6.36 -1.61 6.49
C GLU A 80 -7.38 -2.57 5.87
N ARG A 81 -8.68 -2.29 6.07
CA ARG A 81 -9.77 -3.09 5.51
C ARG A 81 -9.66 -3.18 3.99
N ILE A 82 -9.53 -2.04 3.30
CA ILE A 82 -9.41 -2.01 1.84
C ILE A 82 -8.14 -2.75 1.38
N TYR A 83 -7.01 -2.53 2.05
CA TYR A 83 -5.76 -3.23 1.75
C TYR A 83 -5.95 -4.75 1.77
N TYR A 84 -6.52 -5.30 2.85
CA TYR A 84 -6.69 -6.73 2.98
C TYR A 84 -7.76 -7.28 2.04
N THR A 85 -8.85 -6.55 1.80
CA THR A 85 -9.87 -6.94 0.80
C THR A 85 -9.28 -7.05 -0.60
N LEU A 86 -8.49 -6.07 -1.04
CA LEU A 86 -7.85 -6.12 -2.36
C LEU A 86 -6.81 -7.23 -2.43
N LYS A 87 -6.01 -7.41 -1.37
CA LYS A 87 -5.01 -8.47 -1.31
C LYS A 87 -5.62 -9.87 -1.37
N GLU A 88 -6.73 -10.09 -0.66
CA GLU A 88 -7.47 -11.36 -0.69
C GLU A 88 -8.05 -11.61 -2.09
N ARG A 89 -8.63 -10.58 -2.71
CA ARG A 89 -9.24 -10.69 -4.03
C ARG A 89 -8.24 -10.99 -5.15
N PHE A 90 -7.06 -10.37 -5.12
CA PHE A 90 -6.08 -10.45 -6.21
C PHE A 90 -4.87 -11.34 -5.90
N GLY A 91 -4.70 -11.79 -4.66
CA GLY A 91 -3.60 -12.67 -4.25
C GLY A 91 -2.23 -12.00 -4.21
N THR A 92 -2.15 -10.68 -4.44
CA THR A 92 -0.91 -9.89 -4.50
C THR A 92 -0.99 -8.65 -3.62
N THR A 93 0.16 -8.02 -3.35
CA THR A 93 0.19 -6.71 -2.69
C THR A 93 -0.57 -5.71 -3.58
N PRO A 94 -1.61 -5.02 -3.07
CA PRO A 94 -2.37 -4.05 -3.84
C PRO A 94 -1.51 -2.86 -4.25
N LEU A 95 -1.86 -2.21 -5.36
CA LEU A 95 -1.31 -0.90 -5.66
C LEU A 95 -1.87 0.13 -4.68
N ILE A 96 -1.03 1.09 -4.34
CA ILE A 96 -1.37 2.11 -3.37
C ILE A 96 -2.49 3.00 -3.89
N ALA A 97 -2.47 3.31 -5.19
CA ALA A 97 -3.54 4.05 -5.84
C ALA A 97 -4.88 3.31 -5.73
N ASP A 98 -4.91 1.99 -5.97
CA ASP A 98 -6.13 1.18 -5.81
C ASP A 98 -6.69 1.25 -4.38
N ILE A 99 -5.80 1.25 -3.37
CA ILE A 99 -6.21 1.41 -1.98
C ILE A 99 -6.84 2.80 -1.78
N MET A 100 -6.18 3.86 -2.25
CA MET A 100 -6.69 5.23 -2.13
C MET A 100 -8.03 5.42 -2.83
N TRP A 101 -8.20 4.89 -4.05
CA TRP A 101 -9.47 4.87 -4.75
C TRP A 101 -10.56 4.17 -3.94
N GLY A 102 -10.25 3.03 -3.33
CA GLY A 102 -11.16 2.35 -2.41
C GLY A 102 -11.54 3.21 -1.21
N VAL A 103 -10.61 3.98 -0.66
CA VAL A 103 -10.86 4.87 0.49
C VAL A 103 -11.79 6.01 0.07
N PHE A 104 -11.50 6.72 -1.03
CA PHE A 104 -12.36 7.79 -1.55
C PHE A 104 -13.79 7.30 -1.76
N ASN A 105 -13.96 6.16 -2.42
CA ASN A 105 -15.28 5.58 -2.68
C ASN A 105 -16.03 5.28 -1.38
N ASN A 106 -15.37 4.69 -0.39
CA ASN A 106 -16.00 4.43 0.91
C ASN A 106 -16.39 5.73 1.63
N SER A 107 -15.54 6.76 1.61
CA SER A 107 -15.85 8.06 2.21
C SER A 107 -17.06 8.73 1.53
N ILE A 108 -17.18 8.62 0.21
CA ILE A 108 -18.35 9.10 -0.55
C ILE A 108 -19.61 8.33 -0.12
N LEU A 109 -19.55 6.99 -0.10
CA LEU A 109 -20.69 6.15 0.30
C LEU A 109 -21.16 6.45 1.73
N ASP A 110 -20.24 6.67 2.67
CA ASP A 110 -20.60 7.02 4.04
C ASP A 110 -21.20 8.42 4.14
N SER A 111 -20.73 9.37 3.32
CA SER A 111 -21.33 10.70 3.22
C SER A 111 -22.73 10.66 2.57
N MET A 112 -22.93 9.79 1.58
CA MET A 112 -24.24 9.53 0.95
C MET A 112 -25.24 8.98 1.95
N LYS A 113 -24.86 7.99 2.78
CA LYS A 113 -25.73 7.45 3.84
C LYS A 113 -26.18 8.51 4.84
N LYS A 114 -25.34 9.52 5.09
CA LYS A 114 -25.65 10.67 5.97
C LYS A 114 -26.46 11.77 5.27
N GLY A 115 -26.67 11.69 3.95
CA GLY A 115 -27.28 12.76 3.16
C GLY A 115 -26.43 14.03 3.07
N ASN A 116 -25.12 13.97 3.36
CA ASN A 116 -24.27 15.15 3.44
C ASN A 116 -23.65 15.50 2.08
N LYS A 117 -24.43 16.15 1.22
CA LYS A 117 -24.00 16.54 -0.13
C LYS A 117 -22.72 17.37 -0.16
N LYS A 118 -22.54 18.28 0.81
CA LYS A 118 -21.35 19.13 0.90
C LYS A 118 -20.08 18.34 1.18
N GLU A 119 -20.16 17.25 1.94
CA GLU A 119 -19.02 16.33 2.12
C GLU A 119 -18.71 15.56 0.85
N ILE A 120 -19.74 15.06 0.17
CA ILE A 120 -19.58 14.36 -1.12
C ILE A 120 -18.84 15.25 -2.12
N ASP A 121 -19.29 16.49 -2.31
CA ASP A 121 -18.68 17.43 -3.26
C ASP A 121 -17.19 17.70 -2.94
N LYS A 122 -16.86 17.81 -1.64
CA LYS A 122 -15.47 18.00 -1.19
C LYS A 122 -14.60 16.77 -1.41
N ILE A 123 -15.12 15.58 -1.12
CA ILE A 123 -14.41 14.32 -1.32
C ILE A 123 -14.19 14.10 -2.82
N GLN A 124 -15.19 14.37 -3.65
CA GLN A 124 -15.08 14.29 -5.11
C GLN A 124 -14.00 15.25 -5.65
N ALA A 125 -13.97 16.50 -5.17
CA ALA A 125 -12.92 17.44 -5.57
C ALA A 125 -11.50 16.99 -5.14
N LEU A 126 -11.35 16.34 -3.99
CA LEU A 126 -10.08 15.74 -3.58
C LEU A 126 -9.69 14.56 -4.48
N MET A 127 -10.68 13.71 -4.81
CA MET A 127 -10.52 12.55 -5.69
C MET A 127 -10.14 12.97 -7.11
N ASP A 128 -10.70 14.06 -7.63
CA ASP A 128 -10.36 14.60 -8.94
C ASP A 128 -8.92 15.14 -8.98
N LYS A 129 -8.48 15.82 -7.91
CA LYS A 129 -7.07 16.25 -7.76
C LYS A 129 -6.12 15.05 -7.70
N PHE A 130 -6.50 13.99 -6.98
CA PHE A 130 -5.72 12.76 -6.93
C PHE A 130 -5.59 12.13 -8.33
N LYS A 131 -6.70 12.05 -9.07
CA LYS A 131 -6.74 11.55 -10.44
C LYS A 131 -5.83 12.34 -11.38
N GLU A 132 -5.84 13.66 -11.25
CA GLU A 132 -5.00 14.53 -12.07
C GLU A 132 -3.51 14.25 -11.82
N LYS A 133 -3.09 14.16 -10.55
CA LYS A 133 -1.71 13.81 -10.20
C LYS A 133 -1.31 12.44 -10.72
N GLU A 134 -2.20 11.45 -10.56
CA GLU A 134 -1.98 10.09 -11.05
C GLU A 134 -1.78 10.08 -12.57
N SER A 135 -2.62 10.82 -13.30
CA SER A 135 -2.53 10.91 -14.77
C SER A 135 -1.24 11.58 -15.27
N LYS A 136 -0.68 12.50 -14.47
CA LYS A 136 0.59 13.17 -14.76
C LYS A 136 1.81 12.35 -14.33
N GLY A 137 1.61 11.21 -13.67
CA GLY A 137 2.69 10.41 -13.08
C GLY A 137 3.44 11.16 -11.96
N GLU A 138 2.79 12.14 -11.33
CA GLU A 138 3.34 12.87 -10.20
C GLU A 138 3.39 11.96 -8.97
N GLU A 139 4.28 12.28 -8.03
CA GLU A 139 4.32 11.57 -6.76
C GLU A 139 3.00 11.81 -6.00
N LEU A 140 2.27 10.72 -5.75
CA LEU A 140 0.95 10.76 -5.11
C LEU A 140 1.04 10.91 -3.59
N TRP A 141 2.24 10.97 -3.02
CA TRP A 141 2.50 10.76 -1.59
C TRP A 141 3.10 12.01 -0.94
N ASP A 142 2.60 13.20 -1.25
CA ASP A 142 3.04 14.41 -0.56
C ASP A 142 2.74 14.29 0.95
N PHE A 143 3.76 14.49 1.80
CA PHE A 143 3.66 14.40 3.26
C PHE A 143 3.58 15.77 3.91
#